data_AF-A0A2M8FNM0-F1
#
_entry.id   AF-A0A2M8FNM0-F1
#
_cell.length_a   1.000
_cell.length_b   1.000
_cell.length_c   1.000
_cell.angle_alpha   90.00
_cell.angle_beta   90.00
_cell.angle_gamma   90.00
#
_symmetry.space_group_name_H-M   'P 1'
#
loop_
_entity.id
_entity.type
_entity.pdbx_description
1 polymer ?
#
loop_
_entity_poly.entity_id
_entity_poly.type
_entity_poly.pdbx_seq_one_letter_code
_entity_poly.pdbx_strand_id
1 'polypeptide(L)'
;MKRRFISVIFVILSITIGFTQEIPKNKYGLSVVNDFGLYQTQIKKDSAKALVDLQKFIPGIFIDVRYATENNFAKTKFYESQKVFLRAPAAAALKKIQKELSQQNISLKIYDAYRPYSVTEKMWEFVHDDRYAADPKSGSRHNRACAVDVTLVDLKTKKEFAMPTPYDNFTVKAHHSYSNLPRKILANRKLLKTIMTKFGFETITS
;
A
#
# COMPACT_ATOMS: atom_id res chain seq x y z
N MET A 1 -39.06 -49.67 46.59
CA MET A 1 -37.67 -49.15 46.57
C MET A 1 -37.53 -48.09 45.48
N LYS A 2 -37.47 -46.80 45.82
CA LYS A 2 -37.26 -45.70 44.85
C LYS A 2 -35.75 -45.51 44.65
N ARG A 3 -35.22 -45.87 43.47
CA ARG A 3 -33.82 -45.60 43.11
C ARG A 3 -33.70 -44.15 42.62
N ARG A 4 -32.99 -43.31 43.39
CA ARG A 4 -32.60 -41.95 42.98
C ARG A 4 -31.39 -42.05 42.04
N PHE A 5 -31.52 -41.62 40.80
CA PHE A 5 -30.40 -41.45 39.88
C PHE A 5 -29.69 -40.13 40.20
N ILE A 6 -28.40 -40.20 40.52
CA ILE A 6 -27.52 -39.03 40.65
C ILE A 6 -26.90 -38.82 39.27
N SER A 7 -27.32 -37.76 38.57
CA SER A 7 -26.68 -37.33 37.32
C SER A 7 -25.38 -36.61 37.64
N VAL A 8 -24.24 -37.26 37.36
CA VAL A 8 -22.93 -36.63 37.41
C VAL A 8 -22.72 -35.88 36.09
N ILE A 9 -22.77 -34.56 36.14
CA ILE A 9 -22.48 -33.69 34.98
C ILE A 9 -20.96 -33.54 34.89
N PHE A 10 -20.34 -34.17 33.89
CA PHE A 10 -18.95 -33.90 33.53
C PHE A 10 -18.88 -32.62 32.68
N VAL A 11 -18.41 -31.53 33.28
CA VAL A 11 -18.07 -30.30 32.54
C VAL A 11 -16.69 -30.50 31.92
N ILE A 12 -16.64 -30.79 30.62
CA ILE A 12 -15.39 -30.79 29.86
C ILE A 12 -14.99 -29.33 29.64
N LEU A 13 -14.10 -28.82 30.51
CA LEU A 13 -13.48 -27.52 30.34
C LEU A 13 -12.49 -27.63 29.16
N SER A 14 -12.97 -27.30 27.96
CA SER A 14 -12.13 -27.28 26.75
C SER A 14 -11.17 -26.09 26.84
N ILE A 15 -9.97 -26.32 27.38
CA ILE A 15 -8.87 -25.35 27.36
C ILE A 15 -8.42 -25.24 25.90
N THR A 16 -8.93 -24.23 25.20
CA THR A 16 -8.40 -23.87 23.89
C THR A 16 -7.06 -23.17 24.11
N ILE A 17 -5.97 -23.93 24.03
CA ILE A 17 -4.62 -23.37 23.93
C ILE A 17 -4.54 -22.74 22.54
N GLY A 18 -4.89 -21.45 22.45
CA GLY A 18 -4.69 -20.67 21.24
C GLY A 18 -3.20 -20.52 21.00
N PHE A 19 -2.62 -21.36 20.14
CA PHE A 19 -1.28 -21.12 19.62
C PHE A 19 -1.31 -19.79 18.85
N THR A 20 -0.73 -18.75 19.43
CA THR A 20 -0.46 -17.52 18.66
C THR A 20 0.66 -17.87 17.70
N GLN A 21 0.35 -17.95 16.40
CA GLN A 21 1.37 -18.25 15.40
C GLN A 21 2.20 -16.98 15.22
N GLU A 22 3.44 -16.99 15.73
CA GLU A 22 4.35 -15.86 15.60
C GLU A 22 4.70 -15.61 14.13
N ILE A 23 4.83 -14.34 13.77
CA ILE A 23 5.23 -13.95 12.41
C ILE A 23 6.74 -14.21 12.28
N PRO A 24 7.18 -15.02 11.29
CA PRO A 24 8.59 -15.35 11.14
C PRO A 24 9.42 -14.11 10.88
N LYS A 25 10.64 -14.10 11.42
CA LYS A 25 11.65 -13.08 11.13
C LYS A 25 12.41 -13.48 9.86
N ASN A 26 12.68 -12.50 9.01
CA ASN A 26 13.53 -12.68 7.83
C ASN A 26 15.03 -12.61 8.21
N LYS A 27 15.91 -12.68 7.20
CA LYS A 27 17.38 -12.60 7.37
C LYS A 27 17.90 -11.30 8.01
N TYR A 28 17.06 -10.26 8.10
CA TYR A 28 17.36 -8.98 8.75
C TYR A 28 16.71 -8.83 10.13
N GLY A 29 16.00 -9.86 10.61
CA GLY A 29 15.29 -9.82 11.89
C GLY A 29 13.91 -9.15 11.87
N LEU A 30 13.43 -8.72 10.70
CA LEU A 30 12.10 -8.10 10.52
C LEU A 30 11.01 -9.18 10.42
N SER A 31 9.92 -9.02 11.16
CA SER A 31 8.75 -9.89 11.05
C SER A 31 8.02 -9.67 9.73
N VAL A 32 8.03 -10.68 8.85
CA VAL A 32 7.42 -10.62 7.52
C VAL A 32 6.40 -11.74 7.36
N VAL A 33 5.20 -11.39 6.94
CA VAL A 33 4.16 -12.36 6.61
C VAL A 33 4.48 -12.96 5.25
N ASN A 34 4.87 -14.22 5.23
CA ASN A 34 5.26 -14.94 4.02
C ASN A 34 4.34 -16.13 3.68
N ASP A 35 3.31 -16.35 4.49
CA ASP A 35 2.36 -17.44 4.33
C ASP A 35 0.91 -16.90 4.28
N PHE A 36 0.09 -17.53 3.42
CA PHE A 36 -1.30 -17.13 3.23
C PHE A 36 -2.19 -17.48 4.44
N GLY A 37 -1.90 -18.59 5.14
CA GLY A 37 -2.58 -18.97 6.37
C GLY A 37 -2.35 -17.96 7.50
N LEU A 38 -1.10 -17.52 7.67
CA LEU A 38 -0.74 -16.43 8.59
C LEU A 38 -1.47 -15.13 8.26
N TYR A 39 -1.54 -14.78 6.97
CA TYR A 39 -2.29 -13.61 6.52
C TYR A 39 -3.79 -13.73 6.85
N GLN A 40 -4.41 -14.89 6.57
CA GLN A 40 -5.80 -15.18 6.91
C GLN A 40 -6.07 -15.02 8.41
N THR A 41 -5.20 -15.57 9.26
CA THR A 41 -5.29 -15.44 10.73
C THR A 41 -5.19 -13.97 11.16
N GLN A 42 -4.32 -13.19 10.53
CA GLN A 42 -4.23 -11.76 10.82
C GLN A 42 -5.49 -10.98 10.44
N ILE A 43 -6.12 -11.29 9.30
CA ILE A 43 -7.38 -10.67 8.91
C ILE A 43 -8.52 -11.05 9.85
N LYS A 44 -8.57 -12.32 10.28
CA LYS A 44 -9.57 -12.78 11.27
C LYS A 44 -9.45 -12.01 12.59
N LYS A 45 -8.22 -11.69 13.00
CA LYS A 45 -7.95 -10.89 14.19
C LYS A 45 -8.22 -9.40 13.98
N ASP A 46 -7.90 -8.88 12.81
CA ASP A 46 -8.05 -7.46 12.45
C ASP A 46 -8.37 -7.33 10.95
N SER A 47 -9.65 -7.12 10.65
CA SER A 47 -10.13 -7.01 9.27
C SER A 47 -9.58 -5.79 8.53
N ALA A 48 -9.06 -4.78 9.23
CA ALA A 48 -8.40 -3.63 8.62
C ALA A 48 -7.13 -4.02 7.84
N LYS A 49 -6.55 -5.19 8.14
CA LYS A 49 -5.38 -5.72 7.42
C LYS A 49 -5.71 -6.36 6.08
N ALA A 50 -6.98 -6.55 5.75
CA ALA A 50 -7.37 -7.14 4.48
C ALA A 50 -6.87 -6.28 3.30
N LEU A 51 -6.20 -6.93 2.36
CA LEU A 51 -5.80 -6.36 1.08
C LEU A 51 -7.01 -6.26 0.16
N VAL A 52 -7.29 -5.05 -0.29
CA VAL A 52 -8.40 -4.71 -1.18
C VAL A 52 -7.84 -4.42 -2.57
N ASP A 53 -8.35 -5.13 -3.57
CA ASP A 53 -8.08 -4.89 -5.00
C ASP A 53 -8.67 -3.54 -5.40
N LEU A 54 -7.81 -2.55 -5.67
CA LEU A 54 -8.24 -1.18 -5.94
C LEU A 54 -8.99 -1.04 -7.27
N GLN A 55 -8.65 -1.82 -8.28
CA GLN A 55 -9.32 -1.74 -9.59
C GLN A 55 -10.78 -2.20 -9.50
N LYS A 56 -11.05 -3.20 -8.63
CA LYS A 56 -12.42 -3.64 -8.33
C LYS A 56 -13.13 -2.67 -7.39
N PHE A 57 -12.43 -2.17 -6.38
CA PHE A 57 -13.05 -1.34 -5.33
C PHE A 57 -13.34 0.10 -5.78
N ILE A 58 -12.54 0.61 -6.72
CA ILE A 58 -12.64 1.93 -7.34
C ILE A 58 -12.64 1.75 -8.87
N PRO A 59 -13.77 1.36 -9.48
CA PRO A 59 -13.85 1.12 -10.91
C PRO A 59 -13.43 2.34 -11.73
N GLY A 60 -12.61 2.12 -12.76
CA GLY A 60 -12.12 3.18 -13.65
C GLY A 60 -10.95 4.00 -13.11
N ILE A 61 -10.38 3.64 -11.96
CA ILE A 61 -9.11 4.21 -11.48
C ILE A 61 -8.00 3.94 -12.50
N PHE A 62 -7.16 4.94 -12.77
CA PHE A 62 -6.04 4.74 -13.69
C PHE A 62 -4.90 4.04 -12.97
N ILE A 63 -4.20 3.16 -13.69
CA ILE A 63 -2.99 2.50 -13.21
C ILE A 63 -1.89 2.59 -14.26
N ASP A 64 -0.64 2.68 -13.80
CA ASP A 64 0.58 2.56 -14.60
C ASP A 64 1.62 1.84 -13.73
N VAL A 65 1.39 0.56 -13.47
CA VAL A 65 2.21 -0.26 -12.56
C VAL A 65 3.51 -0.67 -13.26
N ARG A 66 4.43 0.28 -13.34
CA ARG A 66 5.69 0.17 -14.08
C ARG A 66 6.58 -0.98 -13.64
N TYR A 67 6.53 -1.34 -12.36
CA TYR A 67 7.26 -2.47 -11.80
C TYR A 67 6.80 -3.84 -12.31
N ALA A 68 5.63 -3.93 -12.97
CA ALA A 68 5.20 -5.14 -13.68
C ALA A 68 5.75 -5.25 -15.11
N THR A 69 6.56 -4.27 -15.54
CA THR A 69 7.15 -4.17 -16.88
C THR A 69 8.63 -3.79 -16.75
N GLU A 70 9.36 -3.68 -17.86
CA GLU A 70 10.73 -3.14 -17.89
C GLU A 70 10.77 -1.60 -17.93
N ASN A 71 9.61 -0.92 -17.99
CA ASN A 71 9.53 0.54 -17.99
C ASN A 71 9.68 1.12 -16.57
N ASN A 72 10.79 0.83 -15.90
CA ASN A 72 11.14 1.34 -14.59
C ASN A 72 12.64 1.66 -14.52
N PHE A 73 13.09 2.18 -13.37
CA PHE A 73 14.48 2.62 -13.18
C PHE A 73 15.51 1.51 -13.36
N ALA A 74 15.18 0.26 -13.05
CA ALA A 74 16.11 -0.87 -13.11
C ALA A 74 15.99 -1.70 -14.39
N LYS A 75 15.09 -1.32 -15.32
CA LYS A 75 14.87 -2.04 -16.59
C LYS A 75 14.63 -3.55 -16.44
N THR A 76 14.07 -3.96 -15.30
CA THR A 76 13.73 -5.35 -14.99
C THR A 76 12.31 -5.45 -14.47
N LYS A 77 11.64 -6.58 -14.72
CA LYS A 77 10.37 -6.90 -14.09
C LYS A 77 10.57 -7.19 -12.59
N PHE A 78 9.74 -6.57 -11.75
CA PHE A 78 9.70 -6.78 -10.30
C PHE A 78 8.39 -7.44 -9.84
N TYR A 79 7.27 -7.11 -10.48
CA TYR A 79 5.95 -7.64 -10.15
C TYR A 79 5.46 -8.63 -11.19
N GLU A 80 4.85 -9.72 -10.76
CA GLU A 80 4.22 -10.69 -11.67
C GLU A 80 2.89 -10.23 -12.26
N SER A 81 2.26 -9.22 -11.66
CA SER A 81 0.98 -8.69 -12.15
C SER A 81 0.89 -7.18 -11.94
N GLN A 82 -0.02 -6.53 -12.67
CA GLN A 82 -0.35 -5.11 -12.52
C GLN A 82 -1.43 -4.85 -11.46
N LYS A 83 -1.80 -5.86 -10.65
CA LYS A 83 -2.83 -5.68 -9.62
C LYS A 83 -2.32 -4.76 -8.52
N VAL A 84 -3.19 -3.86 -8.08
CA VAL A 84 -2.87 -2.87 -7.05
C VAL A 84 -3.71 -3.13 -5.81
N PHE A 85 -3.05 -3.29 -4.67
CA PHE A 85 -3.71 -3.55 -3.40
C PHE A 85 -3.36 -2.52 -2.34
N LEU A 86 -4.33 -2.16 -1.51
CA LEU A 86 -4.14 -1.43 -0.26
C LEU A 86 -4.86 -2.14 0.87
N ARG A 87 -4.44 -1.91 2.12
CA ARG A 87 -5.24 -2.29 3.28
C ARG A 87 -6.59 -1.58 3.28
N ALA A 88 -7.61 -2.23 3.83
CA ALA A 88 -8.99 -1.78 3.74
C ALA A 88 -9.22 -0.30 4.13
N PRO A 89 -8.64 0.25 5.22
CA PRO A 89 -8.80 1.66 5.55
C PRO A 89 -8.16 2.60 4.52
N ALA A 90 -6.96 2.27 4.02
CA ALA A 90 -6.27 3.07 3.01
C ALA A 90 -7.01 3.04 1.67
N ALA A 91 -7.54 1.88 1.26
CA ALA A 91 -8.40 1.74 0.09
C ALA A 91 -9.69 2.58 0.21
N ALA A 92 -10.32 2.58 1.39
CA ALA A 92 -11.50 3.39 1.67
C ALA A 92 -11.21 4.90 1.62
N ALA A 93 -10.06 5.33 2.16
CA ALA A 93 -9.60 6.72 2.06
C ALA A 93 -9.36 7.12 0.59
N LEU A 94 -8.66 6.28 -0.18
CA LEU A 94 -8.39 6.53 -1.59
C LEU A 94 -9.68 6.64 -2.42
N LYS A 95 -10.70 5.82 -2.10
CA LYS A 95 -12.02 5.90 -2.73
C LYS A 95 -12.71 7.23 -2.47
N LYS A 96 -12.58 7.80 -1.26
CA LYS A 96 -13.11 9.14 -0.93
C LYS A 96 -12.37 10.23 -1.69
N ILE A 97 -11.04 10.15 -1.78
CA ILE A 97 -10.20 11.06 -2.59
C ILE A 97 -10.65 11.03 -4.05
N GLN A 98 -10.76 9.85 -4.64
CA GLN A 98 -11.19 9.69 -6.03
C GLN A 98 -12.59 10.28 -6.26
N LYS A 99 -13.53 10.07 -5.33
CA LYS A 99 -14.89 10.63 -5.39
C LYS A 99 -14.88 12.16 -5.37
N GLU A 100 -14.00 12.78 -4.61
CA GLU A 100 -13.91 14.25 -4.56
C GLU A 100 -13.21 14.83 -5.80
N LEU A 101 -12.15 14.18 -6.28
CA LEU A 101 -11.46 14.60 -7.51
C LEU A 101 -12.36 14.50 -8.75
N SER A 102 -13.24 13.49 -8.82
CA SER A 102 -14.12 13.30 -9.98
C SER A 102 -15.12 14.45 -10.15
N GLN A 103 -15.49 15.15 -9.07
CA GLN A 103 -16.32 16.36 -9.13
C GLN A 103 -15.65 17.49 -9.92
N GLN A 104 -14.32 17.46 -10.05
CA GLN A 104 -13.52 18.44 -10.77
C GLN A 104 -12.99 17.91 -12.12
N ASN A 105 -13.54 16.79 -12.62
CA ASN A 105 -13.01 16.07 -13.79
C ASN A 105 -11.56 15.59 -13.61
N ILE A 106 -11.16 15.23 -12.39
CA ILE A 106 -9.82 14.71 -12.08
C ILE A 106 -9.93 13.27 -11.59
N SER A 107 -8.92 12.47 -11.91
CA SER A 107 -8.75 11.11 -11.40
C SER A 107 -7.35 10.95 -10.82
N LEU A 108 -7.18 10.01 -9.90
CA LEU A 108 -5.86 9.51 -9.57
C LEU A 108 -5.39 8.53 -10.66
N LYS A 109 -4.07 8.50 -10.86
CA LYS A 109 -3.36 7.38 -11.47
C LYS A 109 -2.41 6.79 -10.45
N ILE A 110 -2.44 5.48 -10.28
CA ILE A 110 -1.59 4.76 -9.32
C ILE A 110 -0.39 4.15 -10.04
N TYR A 111 0.80 4.41 -9.54
CA TYR A 111 2.05 3.81 -9.99
C TYR A 111 2.45 2.61 -9.14
N ASP A 112 2.30 2.71 -7.82
CA ASP A 112 2.60 1.61 -6.90
C ASP A 112 1.74 1.65 -5.63
N ALA A 113 1.56 0.51 -4.97
CA ALA A 113 0.85 0.38 -3.70
C ALA A 113 1.45 -0.76 -2.86
N TYR A 114 0.70 -1.83 -2.59
CA TYR A 114 1.28 -3.03 -1.98
C TYR A 114 2.46 -3.56 -2.79
N ARG A 115 3.62 -3.62 -2.13
CA ARG A 115 4.86 -4.19 -2.65
C ARG A 115 5.21 -5.42 -1.82
N PRO A 116 5.34 -6.63 -2.39
CA PRO A 116 5.87 -7.78 -1.65
C PRO A 116 7.25 -7.46 -1.05
N TYR A 117 7.55 -7.99 0.13
CA TYR A 117 8.82 -7.69 0.81
C TYR A 117 10.05 -8.12 -0.02
N SER A 118 9.97 -9.25 -0.71
CA SER A 118 11.01 -9.72 -1.64
C SER A 118 11.33 -8.72 -2.75
N VAL A 119 10.36 -7.89 -3.16
CA VAL A 119 10.61 -6.83 -4.14
C VAL A 119 11.35 -5.65 -3.51
N THR A 120 11.09 -5.32 -2.25
CA THR A 120 11.92 -4.33 -1.53
C THR A 120 13.37 -4.79 -1.47
N GLU A 121 13.62 -6.07 -1.16
CA GLU A 121 14.97 -6.64 -1.20
C GLU A 121 15.61 -6.52 -2.58
N LYS A 122 14.89 -6.93 -3.64
CA LYS A 122 15.40 -6.86 -5.01
C LYS A 122 15.65 -5.43 -5.47
N MET A 123 14.80 -4.46 -5.12
CA MET A 123 15.02 -3.04 -5.45
C MET A 123 16.24 -2.47 -4.73
N TRP A 124 16.48 -2.89 -3.49
CA TRP A 124 17.62 -2.44 -2.70
C TRP A 124 18.97 -2.81 -3.35
N GLU A 125 19.04 -3.97 -4.04
CA GLU A 125 20.21 -4.42 -4.82
C GLU A 125 20.61 -3.48 -5.97
N PHE A 126 19.72 -2.57 -6.40
CA PHE A 126 20.02 -1.58 -7.45
C PHE A 126 20.27 -0.18 -6.89
N VAL A 127 19.55 0.21 -5.83
CA VAL A 127 19.51 1.61 -5.38
C VAL A 127 20.52 1.89 -4.27
N HIS A 128 20.64 1.00 -3.28
CA HIS A 128 21.54 1.15 -2.13
C HIS A 128 21.47 2.51 -1.41
N ASP A 129 20.32 3.18 -1.45
CA ASP A 129 20.09 4.51 -0.87
C ASP A 129 18.69 4.57 -0.25
N ASP A 130 18.64 4.70 1.08
CA ASP A 130 17.41 4.63 1.88
C ASP A 130 16.47 5.83 1.69
N ARG A 131 16.97 6.90 1.09
CA ARG A 131 16.18 8.06 0.67
C ARG A 131 15.24 7.74 -0.48
N TYR A 132 15.58 6.71 -1.27
CA TYR A 132 14.93 6.40 -2.54
C TYR A 132 14.32 5.00 -2.60
N ALA A 133 14.93 4.02 -1.94
CA ALA A 133 14.38 2.68 -1.77
C ALA A 133 14.50 2.28 -0.30
N ALA A 134 13.45 1.75 0.32
CA ALA A 134 13.50 1.41 1.74
C ALA A 134 14.58 0.35 2.05
N ASP A 135 15.40 0.58 3.08
CA ASP A 135 16.32 -0.44 3.61
C ASP A 135 15.51 -1.68 4.03
N PRO A 136 15.82 -2.88 3.50
CA PRO A 136 15.18 -4.12 3.88
C PRO A 136 15.11 -4.36 5.39
N LYS A 137 16.10 -3.90 6.19
CA LYS A 137 16.10 -4.03 7.65
C LYS A 137 14.91 -3.37 8.32
N SER A 138 14.48 -2.21 7.80
CA SER A 138 13.32 -1.47 8.30
C SER A 138 12.04 -1.79 7.55
N GLY A 139 12.16 -2.27 6.31
CA GLY A 139 11.04 -2.53 5.41
C GLY A 139 10.33 -1.25 4.96
N SER A 140 9.34 -1.40 4.07
CA SER A 140 8.61 -0.29 3.47
C SER A 140 7.18 -0.15 4.02
N ARG A 141 6.64 1.08 4.01
CA ARG A 141 5.18 1.29 4.17
C ARG A 141 4.39 0.61 3.05
N HIS A 142 4.98 0.43 1.85
CA HIS A 142 4.40 -0.35 0.75
C HIS A 142 4.27 -1.84 1.10
N ASN A 143 5.19 -2.42 1.87
CA ASN A 143 5.07 -3.83 2.31
C ASN A 143 3.87 -4.07 3.23
N ARG A 144 3.40 -3.01 3.89
CA ARG A 144 2.21 -3.03 4.75
C ARG A 144 0.93 -2.67 3.99
N ALA A 145 1.02 -2.36 2.68
CA ALA A 145 -0.08 -1.86 1.87
C ALA A 145 -0.75 -0.60 2.48
N CYS A 146 0.06 0.25 3.11
CA CYS A 146 -0.34 1.52 3.72
C CYS A 146 0.29 2.74 3.01
N ALA A 147 0.91 2.55 1.86
CA ALA A 147 1.48 3.60 1.02
C ALA A 147 1.03 3.40 -0.42
N VAL A 148 0.93 4.50 -1.16
CA VAL A 148 0.50 4.52 -2.56
C VAL A 148 1.20 5.66 -3.28
N ASP A 149 1.79 5.37 -4.42
CA ASP A 149 2.41 6.34 -5.31
C ASP A 149 1.42 6.74 -6.39
N VAL A 150 1.13 8.03 -6.50
CA VAL A 150 0.05 8.53 -7.36
C VAL A 150 0.40 9.84 -8.07
N THR A 151 -0.30 10.09 -9.17
CA THR A 151 -0.42 11.42 -9.79
C THR A 151 -1.88 11.76 -10.08
N LEU A 152 -2.12 12.96 -10.61
CA LEU A 152 -3.43 13.42 -11.07
C LEU A 152 -3.55 13.26 -12.59
N VAL A 153 -4.74 12.91 -13.06
CA VAL A 153 -5.10 12.76 -14.47
C VAL A 153 -6.35 13.57 -14.75
N ASP A 154 -6.37 14.28 -15.86
CA ASP A 154 -7.57 14.94 -16.36
C ASP A 154 -8.48 13.89 -17.02
N LEU A 155 -9.72 13.77 -16.55
CA LEU A 155 -10.66 12.75 -17.01
C LEU A 155 -11.12 12.96 -18.46
N LYS A 156 -11.07 14.19 -18.99
CA LYS A 156 -11.50 14.52 -20.35
C LYS A 156 -10.39 14.19 -21.35
N THR A 157 -9.19 14.70 -21.10
CA THR A 157 -8.03 14.57 -22.00
C THR A 157 -7.24 13.28 -21.78
N LYS A 158 -7.44 12.60 -20.65
CA LYS A 158 -6.68 11.44 -20.18
C LYS A 158 -5.19 11.74 -19.95
N LYS A 159 -4.80 13.02 -19.92
CA LYS A 159 -3.42 13.44 -19.70
C LYS A 159 -3.12 13.61 -18.22
N GLU A 160 -1.92 13.22 -17.83
CA GLU A 160 -1.40 13.49 -16.49
C GLU A 160 -1.20 14.99 -16.28
N PHE A 161 -1.44 15.44 -15.06
CA PHE A 161 -1.07 16.78 -14.64
C PHE A 161 0.45 16.87 -14.57
N ALA A 162 1.00 18.00 -15.02
CA ALA A 162 2.44 18.22 -14.94
C ALA A 162 2.89 18.18 -13.47
N MET A 163 3.79 17.25 -13.16
CA MET A 163 4.47 17.09 -11.88
C MET A 163 5.95 17.53 -12.03
N PRO A 164 6.66 17.78 -10.92
CA PRO A 164 8.04 18.27 -10.92
C PRO A 164 9.01 17.42 -11.72
N THR A 165 8.79 16.11 -11.70
CA THR A 165 9.58 15.10 -12.38
C THR A 165 8.64 13.98 -12.88
N PRO A 166 9.11 13.15 -13.81
CA PRO A 166 8.53 11.82 -14.01
C PRO A 166 8.57 10.98 -12.72
N TYR A 167 7.76 9.93 -12.67
CA TYR A 167 7.80 8.88 -11.63
C TYR A 167 9.19 8.20 -11.57
N ASP A 168 9.61 7.76 -10.38
CA ASP A 168 10.94 7.19 -10.08
C ASP A 168 12.13 8.10 -10.45
N ASN A 169 12.00 9.40 -10.18
CA ASN A 169 13.10 10.33 -10.32
C ASN A 169 13.85 10.51 -8.99
N PHE A 170 15.07 9.96 -8.92
CA PHE A 170 15.90 9.99 -7.71
C PHE A 170 16.77 11.25 -7.63
N THR A 171 16.15 12.42 -7.82
CA THR A 171 16.84 13.72 -7.65
C THR A 171 16.08 14.60 -6.69
N VAL A 172 16.77 15.62 -6.16
CA VAL A 172 16.17 16.63 -5.27
C VAL A 172 14.95 17.33 -5.87
N LYS A 173 14.77 17.33 -7.19
CA LYS A 173 13.59 17.92 -7.86
C LYS A 173 12.29 17.18 -7.56
N ALA A 174 12.38 15.88 -7.24
CA ALA A 174 11.23 15.06 -6.87
C ALA A 174 10.75 15.35 -5.43
N HIS A 175 11.62 15.92 -4.59
CA HIS A 175 11.32 16.19 -3.19
C HIS A 175 10.18 17.20 -3.04
N HIS A 176 9.35 17.00 -2.02
CA HIS A 176 8.22 17.89 -1.73
C HIS A 176 8.67 19.32 -1.39
N SER A 177 9.85 19.45 -0.76
CA SER A 177 10.47 20.71 -0.37
C SER A 177 11.03 21.54 -1.53
N TYR A 178 11.30 20.93 -2.70
CA TYR A 178 11.88 21.63 -3.84
C TYR A 178 10.88 22.62 -4.46
N SER A 179 11.18 23.92 -4.38
CA SER A 179 10.25 25.01 -4.74
C SER A 179 10.56 25.73 -6.04
N ASN A 180 11.75 25.52 -6.62
CA ASN A 180 12.16 26.17 -7.88
C ASN A 180 11.50 25.47 -9.10
N LEU A 181 10.18 25.66 -9.22
CA LEU A 181 9.30 25.04 -10.21
C LEU A 181 8.29 26.05 -10.77
N PRO A 182 7.83 25.87 -12.02
CA PRO A 182 6.73 26.65 -12.58
C PRO A 182 5.48 26.64 -11.68
N ARG A 183 4.78 27.79 -11.59
CA ARG A 183 3.59 27.96 -10.73
C ARG A 183 2.53 26.88 -10.93
N LYS A 184 2.30 26.43 -12.17
CA LYS A 184 1.35 25.36 -12.49
C LYS A 184 1.73 24.02 -11.85
N ILE A 185 3.03 23.68 -11.82
CA ILE A 185 3.51 22.44 -11.19
C ILE A 185 3.35 22.53 -9.67
N LEU A 186 3.67 23.67 -9.06
CA LEU A 186 3.45 23.90 -7.63
C LEU A 186 1.97 23.79 -7.25
N ALA A 187 1.07 24.33 -8.07
CA ALA A 187 -0.38 24.23 -7.87
C ALA A 187 -0.87 22.77 -7.97
N ASN A 188 -0.40 22.00 -8.96
CA ASN A 188 -0.74 20.59 -9.12
C ASN A 188 -0.26 19.75 -7.92
N ARG A 189 0.99 19.94 -7.49
CA ARG A 189 1.56 19.26 -6.33
C ARG A 189 0.79 19.62 -5.05
N LYS A 190 0.44 20.90 -4.88
CA LYS A 190 -0.36 21.38 -3.74
C LYS A 190 -1.75 20.73 -3.74
N LEU A 191 -2.44 20.70 -4.88
CA LEU A 191 -3.74 20.04 -5.03
C LEU A 191 -3.67 18.57 -4.60
N LEU A 192 -2.71 17.81 -5.15
CA LEU A 192 -2.52 16.41 -4.79
C LEU A 192 -2.22 16.24 -3.30
N LYS A 193 -1.29 17.02 -2.75
CA LYS A 193 -0.96 16.97 -1.32
C LYS A 193 -2.19 17.25 -0.46
N THR A 194 -2.90 18.35 -0.73
CA THR A 194 -4.07 18.77 0.04
C THR A 194 -5.15 17.69 0.05
N ILE A 195 -5.51 17.14 -1.12
CA ILE A 195 -6.57 16.13 -1.17
C ILE A 195 -6.16 14.83 -0.48
N MET A 196 -4.92 14.38 -0.65
CA MET A 196 -4.41 13.18 0.02
C MET A 196 -4.43 13.37 1.55
N THR A 197 -3.94 14.52 2.04
CA THR A 197 -3.91 14.83 3.48
C THR A 197 -5.29 15.01 4.10
N LYS A 198 -6.25 15.56 3.34
CA LYS A 198 -7.64 15.71 3.79
C LYS A 198 -8.27 14.38 4.21
N PHE A 199 -7.85 13.27 3.59
CA PHE A 199 -8.37 11.93 3.85
C PHE A 199 -7.37 11.03 4.59
N GLY A 200 -6.42 11.62 5.32
CA GLY A 200 -5.58 10.91 6.29
C GLY A 200 -4.31 10.27 5.73
N PHE A 201 -3.91 10.59 4.49
CA PHE A 201 -2.57 10.26 4.02
C PHE A 201 -1.56 11.30 4.50
N GLU A 202 -0.35 10.85 4.82
CA GLU A 202 0.78 11.70 5.14
C GLU A 202 1.75 11.76 3.96
N THR A 203 2.38 12.91 3.76
CA THR A 203 3.53 12.99 2.85
C THR A 203 4.76 12.45 3.57
N ILE A 204 5.55 11.63 2.87
CA ILE A 204 6.92 11.34 3.30
C ILE A 204 7.76 12.62 3.21
N THR A 205 8.42 12.96 4.32
CA THR A 205 9.32 14.11 4.38
C THR A 205 10.49 13.86 3.44
N SER A 206 10.63 14.71 2.42
CA SER A 206 11.77 14.75 1.48
C SER A 206 12.08 16.20 1.10
#